data_AF-A0A3C7VZK1-F1
#
_entry.id   AF-A0A3C7VZK1-F1
#
_cell.length_a   1.000
_cell.length_b   1.000
_cell.length_c   1.000
_cell.angle_alpha   90.00
_cell.angle_beta   90.00
_cell.angle_gamma   90.00
#
_symmetry.space_group_name_H-M   'P 1'
#
loop_
_entity.id
_entity.type
_entity.pdbx_description
1 polymer ?
#
loop_
_entity_poly.entity_id
_entity_poly.type
_entity_poly.pdbx_seq_one_letter_code
_entity_poly.pdbx_strand_id
1 'polypeptide(L)'
;VMKGLFDGFADGRHVPDEPFVQIPYFDAIRWYGSDKPDLRIPLELCSLDDLMATVDFKVFRGPAEDPRGRVAALRVPGGATLSRKEIDDYTRYVGNYGARGLAWIKVNDLAAGVDGLQSPILKFMP
;
A
#
# COMPACT_ATOMS: atom_id res chain seq x y z
N VAL A 1 -17.33 -21.60 -15.91
CA VAL A 1 -17.99 -20.70 -16.90
C VAL A 1 -16.97 -19.81 -17.62
N MET A 2 -16.16 -19.00 -16.91
CA MET A 2 -15.16 -18.11 -17.56
C MET A 2 -14.05 -18.84 -18.33
N LYS A 3 -13.46 -19.92 -17.78
CA LYS A 3 -12.38 -20.66 -18.48
C LYS A 3 -12.80 -21.16 -19.87
N GLY A 4 -13.96 -21.82 -19.98
CA GLY A 4 -14.46 -22.32 -21.26
C GLY A 4 -14.77 -21.23 -22.29
N LEU A 5 -15.08 -20.01 -21.85
CA LEU A 5 -15.17 -18.86 -22.74
C LEU A 5 -13.78 -18.49 -23.28
N PHE A 6 -12.78 -18.33 -22.40
CA PHE A 6 -11.42 -17.97 -22.81
C PHE A 6 -10.76 -19.04 -23.69
N ASP A 7 -10.98 -20.33 -23.41
CA ASP A 7 -10.47 -21.43 -24.23
C ASP A 7 -10.92 -21.32 -25.71
N GLY A 8 -12.13 -20.79 -25.95
CA GLY A 8 -12.66 -20.58 -27.31
C GLY A 8 -12.08 -19.36 -28.04
N PHE A 9 -11.48 -18.39 -27.34
CA PHE A 9 -10.92 -17.15 -27.90
C PHE A 9 -9.41 -17.02 -27.72
N ALA A 10 -8.75 -18.04 -27.15
CA ALA A 10 -7.34 -17.94 -26.79
C ALA A 10 -6.38 -17.98 -27.99
N ASP A 11 -6.84 -18.36 -29.19
CA ASP A 11 -6.03 -18.52 -30.41
C ASP A 11 -4.76 -19.36 -30.18
N GLY A 12 -4.91 -20.46 -29.45
CA GLY A 12 -3.81 -21.36 -29.10
C GLY A 12 -2.92 -20.91 -27.93
N ARG A 13 -3.24 -19.78 -27.27
CA ARG A 13 -2.58 -19.37 -26.02
C ARG A 13 -3.07 -20.21 -24.85
N HIS A 14 -2.17 -20.50 -23.92
CA HIS A 14 -2.51 -21.23 -22.70
C HIS A 14 -3.40 -20.38 -21.79
N VAL A 15 -4.55 -20.94 -21.39
CA VAL A 15 -5.43 -20.42 -20.34
C VAL A 15 -5.13 -21.23 -19.07
N PRO A 16 -4.86 -20.57 -17.92
CA PRO A 16 -4.59 -21.29 -16.67
C PRO A 16 -5.70 -22.29 -16.33
N ASP A 17 -5.28 -23.45 -15.81
CA ASP A 17 -6.21 -24.49 -15.38
C ASP A 17 -6.84 -24.16 -14.02
N GLU A 18 -6.15 -23.33 -13.23
CA GLU A 18 -6.66 -22.84 -11.97
C GLU A 18 -7.86 -21.88 -12.17
N PRO A 19 -8.82 -21.89 -11.24
CA PRO A 19 -9.88 -20.89 -11.23
C PRO A 19 -9.33 -19.47 -11.18
N PHE A 20 -9.93 -18.57 -11.95
CA PHE A 20 -9.65 -17.13 -11.85
C PHE A 20 -9.92 -16.65 -10.43
N VAL A 21 -8.95 -15.96 -9.84
CA VAL A 21 -9.07 -15.34 -8.52
C VAL A 21 -10.22 -14.33 -8.54
N GLN A 22 -11.15 -14.48 -7.62
CA GLN A 22 -12.26 -13.55 -7.44
C GLN A 22 -12.03 -12.73 -6.18
N ILE A 23 -11.96 -11.42 -6.34
CA ILE A 23 -11.74 -10.48 -5.24
C ILE A 23 -12.96 -9.55 -5.19
N PRO A 24 -13.67 -9.45 -4.05
CA PRO A 24 -14.73 -8.47 -3.88
C PRO A 24 -14.20 -7.05 -4.12
N TYR A 25 -15.00 -6.18 -4.73
CA TYR A 25 -14.59 -4.81 -5.04
C TYR A 25 -13.99 -4.08 -3.82
N PHE A 26 -14.67 -4.15 -2.67
CA PHE A 26 -14.19 -3.52 -1.44
C PHE A 26 -12.84 -4.07 -0.98
N ASP A 27 -12.59 -5.37 -1.13
CA ASP A 27 -11.32 -5.98 -0.78
C ASP A 27 -10.21 -5.58 -1.77
N ALA A 28 -10.51 -5.47 -3.06
CA ALA A 28 -9.55 -4.99 -4.06
C ALA A 28 -9.11 -3.54 -3.79
N ILE A 29 -10.06 -2.66 -3.46
CA ILE A 29 -9.76 -1.29 -3.03
C ILE A 29 -9.02 -1.28 -1.70
N ARG A 30 -9.41 -2.14 -0.74
CA ARG A 30 -8.75 -2.23 0.56
C ARG A 30 -7.30 -2.66 0.45
N TRP A 31 -7.00 -3.72 -0.28
CA TRP A 31 -5.67 -4.32 -0.37
C TRP A 31 -4.77 -3.67 -1.42
N TYR A 32 -5.32 -3.20 -2.54
CA TYR A 32 -4.51 -2.73 -3.67
C TYR A 32 -4.80 -1.29 -4.08
N GLY A 33 -5.87 -0.67 -3.56
CA GLY A 33 -6.27 0.69 -3.96
C GLY A 33 -6.69 0.77 -5.43
N SER A 34 -7.08 -0.36 -6.03
CA SER A 34 -7.43 -0.47 -7.45
C SER A 34 -8.57 -1.47 -7.61
N ASP A 35 -9.54 -1.13 -8.46
CA ASP A 35 -10.63 -2.02 -8.90
C ASP A 35 -10.16 -3.06 -9.94
N LYS A 36 -8.94 -2.88 -10.45
CA LYS A 36 -8.23 -3.80 -11.35
C LYS A 36 -6.81 -4.07 -10.79
N PRO A 37 -6.69 -4.83 -9.69
CA PRO A 37 -5.40 -5.08 -9.06
C PRO A 37 -4.48 -5.89 -9.97
N ASP A 38 -3.20 -5.51 -10.01
CA ASP A 38 -2.17 -6.31 -10.68
C ASP A 38 -1.59 -7.35 -9.72
N LEU A 39 -2.15 -8.56 -9.75
CA LEU A 39 -1.79 -9.65 -8.83
C LEU A 39 -0.37 -10.22 -9.04
N ARG A 40 0.38 -9.72 -10.03
CA ARG A 40 1.79 -10.07 -10.22
C ARG A 40 2.70 -9.29 -9.26
N ILE A 41 2.21 -8.16 -8.73
CA ILE A 41 2.93 -7.34 -7.75
C ILE A 41 2.49 -7.81 -6.36
N PRO A 42 3.40 -8.36 -5.53
CA PRO A 42 3.02 -8.97 -4.25
C PRO A 42 2.82 -7.93 -3.12
N LEU A 43 2.64 -6.65 -3.45
CA LEU A 43 2.57 -5.57 -2.48
C LEU A 43 1.11 -5.26 -2.13
N GLU A 44 0.83 -5.16 -0.84
CA GLU A 44 -0.51 -4.89 -0.31
C GLU A 44 -0.50 -3.71 0.66
N LEU A 45 -1.60 -2.98 0.66
CA LEU A 45 -1.91 -1.91 1.60
C LEU A 45 -2.44 -2.49 2.91
N CYS A 46 -1.79 -2.15 4.02
CA CYS A 46 -2.27 -2.44 5.36
C CYS A 46 -2.97 -1.19 5.93
N SER A 47 -4.19 -1.34 6.44
CA SER A 47 -4.87 -0.26 7.17
C SER A 47 -4.22 -0.10 8.56
N LEU A 48 -4.03 1.16 8.96
CA LEU A 48 -3.46 1.55 10.26
C LEU A 48 -4.42 2.48 11.02
N ASP A 49 -5.70 2.49 10.67
CA ASP A 49 -6.68 3.45 11.18
C ASP A 49 -6.80 3.39 12.71
N ASP A 50 -6.84 2.19 13.27
CA ASP A 50 -6.88 1.93 14.71
C ASP A 50 -5.67 2.48 15.47
N LEU A 51 -4.47 2.27 14.94
CA LEU A 51 -3.22 2.77 15.52
C LEU A 51 -3.06 4.29 15.36
N MET A 52 -3.52 4.83 14.23
CA MET A 52 -3.34 6.24 13.89
C MET A 52 -4.42 7.14 14.51
N ALA A 53 -5.55 6.59 14.94
CA ALA A 53 -6.54 7.32 15.72
C ALA A 53 -6.00 7.75 17.10
N THR A 54 -5.00 7.04 17.64
CA THR A 54 -4.46 7.31 18.98
C THR A 54 -3.27 8.27 19.01
N VAL A 55 -2.78 8.75 17.85
CA VAL A 55 -1.60 9.64 17.79
C VAL A 55 -1.99 11.11 17.78
N ASP A 56 -1.15 11.98 18.37
CA ASP A 56 -1.40 13.44 18.40
C ASP A 56 -1.23 14.12 17.03
N PHE A 57 -0.62 13.42 16.08
CA PHE A 57 -0.34 13.96 14.77
C PHE A 57 -1.60 14.02 13.90
N LYS A 58 -2.21 15.21 13.86
CA LYS A 58 -3.48 15.49 13.16
C LYS A 58 -3.52 15.03 11.69
N VAL A 59 -2.38 14.99 11.01
CA VAL A 59 -2.30 14.51 9.60
C VAL A 59 -2.68 13.03 9.48
N PHE A 60 -2.40 12.21 10.51
CA PHE A 60 -2.84 10.82 10.55
C PHE A 60 -4.15 10.65 11.32
N ARG A 61 -4.28 11.31 12.47
CA ARG A 61 -5.48 11.17 13.31
C ARG A 61 -6.76 11.63 12.60
N GLY A 62 -6.72 12.73 11.86
CA GLY A 62 -7.89 13.25 11.14
C GLY A 62 -8.49 12.23 10.16
N PRO A 63 -7.70 11.71 9.20
CA PRO A 63 -8.17 10.65 8.30
C PRO A 63 -8.52 9.34 8.99
N ALA A 64 -7.85 8.99 10.09
CA ALA A 64 -8.13 7.75 10.84
C ALA A 64 -9.48 7.79 11.59
N GLU A 65 -9.90 8.96 12.05
CA GLU A 65 -11.18 9.16 12.76
C GLU A 65 -12.37 9.45 11.81
N ASP A 66 -12.11 9.87 10.56
CA ASP A 66 -13.16 10.11 9.57
C ASP A 66 -13.67 8.77 8.99
N PRO A 67 -14.97 8.45 9.08
CA PRO A 67 -15.54 7.25 8.45
C PRO A 67 -15.37 7.18 6.93
N ARG A 68 -15.03 8.30 6.27
CA ARG A 68 -14.71 8.40 4.84
C ARG A 68 -13.21 8.53 4.57
N GLY A 69 -12.40 8.58 5.63
CA GLY A 69 -10.96 8.64 5.58
C GLY A 69 -10.32 7.27 5.74
N ARG A 70 -9.01 7.22 5.51
CA ARG A 70 -8.18 6.04 5.74
C ARG A 70 -6.72 6.44 5.88
N VAL A 71 -5.99 5.77 6.77
CA VAL A 71 -4.53 5.73 6.81
C VAL A 71 -4.09 4.32 6.46
N ALA A 72 -3.31 4.19 5.39
CA ALA A 72 -2.77 2.93 4.93
C ALA A 72 -1.25 2.99 4.75
N ALA A 73 -0.57 1.90 5.06
CA ALA A 73 0.84 1.71 4.80
C ALA A 73 1.07 0.68 3.69
N LEU A 74 2.11 0.92 2.88
CA LEU A 74 2.62 -0.01 1.90
C LEU A 74 4.03 -0.43 2.31
N ARG A 75 4.21 -1.71 2.65
CA ARG A 75 5.55 -2.24 2.93
C ARG A 75 6.26 -2.53 1.61
N VAL A 76 7.42 -1.89 1.40
CA VAL A 76 8.30 -2.19 0.26
C VAL A 76 9.47 -3.05 0.74
N PRO A 77 9.53 -4.35 0.38
CA PRO A 77 10.66 -5.21 0.74
C PRO A 77 11.97 -4.63 0.21
N GLY A 78 12.98 -4.52 1.09
CA GLY A 78 14.26 -3.88 0.74
C GLY A 78 14.21 -2.36 0.60
N GLY A 79 13.06 -1.70 0.81
CA GLY A 79 12.88 -0.26 0.61
C GLY A 79 13.75 0.64 1.50
N ALA A 80 14.39 0.09 2.53
CA ALA A 80 15.36 0.82 3.36
C ALA A 80 16.55 1.37 2.54
N THR A 81 16.86 0.76 1.39
CA THR A 81 17.95 1.17 0.50
C THR A 81 17.62 2.37 -0.38
N LEU A 82 16.34 2.77 -0.49
CA LEU A 82 15.91 3.90 -1.32
C LEU A 82 16.63 5.18 -0.92
N SER A 83 17.21 5.86 -1.88
CA SER A 83 17.84 7.17 -1.68
C SER A 83 16.78 8.23 -1.30
N ARG A 84 17.24 9.33 -0.71
CA ARG A 84 16.36 10.47 -0.42
C ARG A 84 15.71 11.02 -1.69
N LYS A 85 16.46 11.04 -2.80
CA LYS A 85 15.97 11.50 -4.11
C LYS A 85 14.81 10.64 -4.60
N GLU A 86 14.94 9.31 -4.53
CA GLU A 86 13.86 8.40 -4.94
C GLU A 86 12.60 8.59 -4.09
N ILE A 87 12.75 8.78 -2.76
CA ILE A 87 11.63 9.08 -1.87
C ILE A 87 10.95 10.41 -2.23
N ASP A 88 11.73 11.46 -2.52
CA ASP A 88 11.19 12.75 -2.93
C ASP A 88 10.47 12.65 -4.29
N ASP A 89 10.99 11.84 -5.22
CA ASP A 89 10.35 11.57 -6.51
C ASP A 89 9.04 10.79 -6.33
N TYR A 90 8.98 9.80 -5.44
CA TYR A 90 7.72 9.13 -5.07
C TYR A 90 6.72 10.07 -4.39
N THR A 91 7.21 10.97 -3.54
CA THR A 91 6.38 11.99 -2.89
C THR A 91 5.73 12.91 -3.93
N ARG A 92 6.49 13.32 -4.96
CA ARG A 92 5.95 14.09 -6.10
C ARG A 92 4.95 13.25 -6.90
N TYR A 93 5.27 11.98 -7.16
CA TYR A 93 4.42 11.08 -7.92
C TYR A 93 3.04 10.92 -7.28
N VAL A 94 2.96 10.64 -5.97
CA VAL A 94 1.66 10.52 -5.28
C VAL A 94 0.92 11.86 -5.21
N GLY A 95 1.65 12.98 -5.24
CA GLY A 95 1.08 14.33 -5.32
C GLY A 95 0.24 14.54 -6.58
N ASN A 96 0.59 13.91 -7.71
CA ASN A 96 -0.20 13.95 -8.94
C ASN A 96 -1.59 13.31 -8.77
N TYR A 97 -1.77 12.48 -7.75
CA TYR A 97 -3.04 11.82 -7.41
C TYR A 97 -3.76 12.51 -6.24
N GLY A 98 -3.32 13.70 -5.84
CA GLY A 98 -3.97 14.53 -4.81
C GLY A 98 -3.44 14.32 -3.38
N ALA A 99 -2.44 13.47 -3.17
CA ALA A 99 -1.81 13.33 -1.86
C ALA A 99 -1.04 14.61 -1.50
N ARG A 100 -1.19 15.09 -0.26
CA ARG A 100 -0.47 16.30 0.22
C ARG A 100 0.97 16.02 0.65
N GLY A 101 1.34 14.75 0.76
CA GLY A 101 2.67 14.30 1.14
C GLY A 101 2.72 12.77 1.23
N LEU A 102 3.92 12.24 1.41
CA LEU A 102 4.17 10.81 1.58
C LEU A 102 5.03 10.61 2.83
N ALA A 103 4.39 10.14 3.90
CA ALA A 103 5.14 9.70 5.09
C ALA A 103 5.82 8.36 4.80
N TRP A 104 7.03 8.19 5.32
CA TRP A 104 7.82 6.98 5.11
C TRP A 104 8.58 6.64 6.39
N ILE A 105 8.90 5.36 6.58
CA ILE A 105 9.81 4.88 7.61
C ILE A 105 10.79 3.90 6.98
N LYS A 106 12.09 4.15 7.15
CA LYS A 106 13.11 3.14 6.88
C LYS A 106 13.33 2.32 8.13
N VAL A 107 13.21 1.01 7.99
CA VAL A 107 13.49 0.04 9.04
C VAL A 107 14.85 -0.57 8.74
N ASN A 108 15.88 -0.11 9.46
CA ASN A 108 17.26 -0.58 9.28
C ASN A 108 17.56 -1.77 10.20
N ASP A 109 17.10 -1.70 11.45
CA ASP A 109 17.21 -2.79 12.42
C ASP A 109 15.97 -2.81 13.32
N LEU A 110 15.21 -3.91 13.29
CA LEU A 110 14.01 -4.02 14.12
C LEU A 110 14.35 -4.34 15.59
N ALA A 111 15.49 -5.00 15.85
CA ALA A 111 15.91 -5.38 17.19
C ALA A 111 16.41 -4.18 18.01
N ALA A 112 16.90 -3.14 17.34
CA ALA A 112 17.29 -1.87 17.94
C ALA A 112 16.09 -0.97 18.31
N GLY A 113 14.85 -1.41 18.09
CA GLY A 113 13.66 -0.61 18.37
C GLY A 113 13.64 0.70 17.58
N VAL A 114 13.35 1.82 18.26
CA VAL A 114 13.24 3.14 17.63
C VAL A 114 14.55 3.61 17.01
N ASP A 115 15.71 3.27 17.60
CA ASP A 115 17.03 3.68 17.09
C ASP A 115 17.37 3.04 15.73
N GLY A 116 16.75 1.89 15.43
CA GLY A 116 16.87 1.22 14.14
C GLY A 116 15.89 1.76 13.08
N LEU A 117 15.06 2.75 13.43
CA LEU A 117 14.16 3.42 12.51
C LEU A 117 14.73 4.77 12.09
N GLN A 118 14.63 5.07 10.79
CA GLN A 118 14.99 6.37 10.26
C GLN A 118 13.77 6.98 9.58
N SER A 119 13.28 8.11 10.11
CA SER A 119 12.23 8.90 9.46
C SER A 119 11.96 10.26 10.12
N PRO A 120 11.53 11.28 9.34
CA PRO A 120 11.05 12.55 9.89
C PRO A 120 9.79 12.43 10.77
N ILE A 121 9.01 11.36 10.63
CA ILE A 121 7.73 11.19 11.34
C ILE A 121 7.85 10.51 12.69
N LEU A 122 9.02 9.95 13.06
CA LEU A 122 9.18 9.20 14.32
C LEU A 122 8.87 10.04 15.56
N LYS A 123 9.19 11.34 15.54
CA LYS A 123 8.86 12.28 16.63
C LYS A 123 7.36 12.47 16.90
N PHE A 124 6.51 11.93 16.03
CA PHE A 124 5.07 12.02 16.09
C PHE A 124 4.40 10.66 16.36
N MET A 125 5.18 9.60 16.43
CA MET A 125 4.72 8.25 16.76
C MET A 125 4.83 8.03 18.27
N PRO A 126 3.93 7.22 18.86
CA PRO A 126 3.96 6.88 20.28
C PRO A 126 5.20 6.07 20.68
#